data_AF-B1ZTW5-F1
#
_entry.id   AF-B1ZTW5-F1
#
_cell.length_a   1.000
_cell.length_b   1.000
_cell.length_c   1.000
_cell.angle_alpha   90.00
_cell.angle_beta   90.00
_cell.angle_gamma   90.00
#
_symmetry.space_group_name_H-M   'P 1'
#
loop_
_entity.id
_entity.type
_entity.pdbx_description
1 polymer ?
#
loop_
_entity_poly.entity_id
_entity_poly.type
_entity_poly.pdbx_seq_one_letter_code
_entity_poly.pdbx_strand_id
1 'polypeptide(L)'
;MATQEFYIRGETDTEARGPFNLEQLTSLAESGQVTPATLFYDATTEQWTAIETNAEVRSLLFPEKKKLSVRAKQQLNTLNQEQADAAPITVNDMLAAAEGRTADTKDKRDPILAMARAAAIGRWSAIVALVLAAAGEMLPATEAITSMAVSKILAQPLVILGAIDLLLAVMLVLGVVSVYPLVRFRAALGLGFLGFIFWTQGQALPFLACTAASVGLFGCTVAVSLLPVLIAAVLAVGGFAFVALHLLS
;
A
#
# COMPACT_ATOMS: atom_id res chain seq x y z
N MET A 1 7.01 43.95 51.36
CA MET A 1 5.64 44.45 51.59
C MET A 1 5.06 43.62 52.71
N ALA A 2 4.57 44.24 53.78
CA ALA A 2 4.14 43.53 54.99
C ALA A 2 3.01 42.55 54.64
N THR A 3 3.14 41.30 55.09
CA THR A 3 2.06 40.30 55.06
C THR A 3 0.90 40.85 55.88
N GLN A 4 -0.13 41.35 55.20
CA GLN A 4 -1.32 41.87 55.88
C GLN A 4 -2.10 40.67 56.45
N GLU A 5 -2.18 40.62 57.78
CA GLU A 5 -2.90 39.59 58.52
C GLU A 5 -4.34 40.02 58.74
N PHE A 6 -5.28 39.14 58.42
CA PHE A 6 -6.71 39.40 58.53
C PHE A 6 -7.32 38.61 59.69
N TYR A 7 -8.05 39.30 60.54
CA TYR A 7 -8.94 38.68 61.52
C TYR A 7 -10.38 38.81 61.03
N ILE A 8 -11.11 37.70 61.05
CA ILE A 8 -12.49 37.63 60.57
C ILE A 8 -13.41 37.14 61.68
N ARG A 9 -14.66 37.61 61.66
CA ARG A 9 -15.74 37.08 62.52
C ARG A 9 -17.05 36.99 61.74
N GLY A 10 -17.91 36.07 62.15
CA GLY A 10 -19.27 35.98 61.62
C GLY A 10 -20.08 37.23 61.99
N GLU A 11 -21.14 37.52 61.23
CA GLU A 11 -22.03 38.67 61.49
C GLU A 11 -22.70 38.59 62.87
N THR A 12 -23.01 37.36 63.32
CA THR A 12 -23.63 37.07 64.62
C THR A 12 -22.63 36.61 65.68
N ASP A 13 -21.34 36.52 65.34
CA ASP A 13 -20.33 35.90 66.20
C ASP A 13 -19.45 36.96 66.88
N THR A 14 -19.21 36.79 68.17
CA THR A 14 -18.37 37.69 68.96
C THR A 14 -16.91 37.25 68.99
N GLU A 15 -16.61 36.02 68.58
CA GLU A 15 -15.26 35.48 68.55
C GLU A 15 -14.55 35.80 67.23
N ALA A 16 -13.36 36.42 67.35
CA ALA A 16 -12.50 36.69 66.22
C ALA A 16 -11.64 35.46 65.90
N ARG A 17 -11.57 35.09 64.62
CA ARG A 17 -10.72 34.02 64.11
C ARG A 17 -9.59 34.61 63.27
N GLY A 18 -8.37 34.13 63.48
CA GLY A 18 -7.18 34.57 62.74
C GLY A 18 -5.92 34.39 63.57
N PRO A 19 -4.76 34.89 63.09
CA PRO A 19 -4.60 35.65 61.85
C PRO A 19 -4.63 34.75 60.59
N PHE A 20 -5.28 35.23 59.53
CA PHE A 20 -5.24 34.60 58.20
C PHE A 20 -4.45 35.46 57.22
N ASN A 21 -3.72 34.81 56.32
CA ASN A 21 -3.17 35.50 55.15
C ASN A 21 -4.21 35.56 54.01
N LEU A 22 -3.89 36.33 52.96
CA LEU A 22 -4.81 36.55 51.83
C LEU A 22 -5.17 35.25 51.08
N GLU A 23 -4.23 34.32 50.93
CA GLU A 23 -4.46 33.03 50.25
C GLU A 23 -5.40 32.10 51.05
N GLN A 24 -5.21 32.06 52.36
CA GLN A 24 -6.08 31.32 53.28
C GLN A 24 -7.48 31.90 53.29
N LEU A 25 -7.61 33.23 53.27
CA LEU A 25 -8.91 33.90 53.27
C LEU A 25 -9.64 33.71 51.93
N THR A 26 -8.90 33.65 50.81
CA THR A 26 -9.43 33.27 49.49
C THR A 26 -9.94 31.83 49.49
N SER A 27 -9.18 30.89 50.07
CA SER A 27 -9.61 29.49 50.19
C SER A 27 -10.86 29.33 51.08
N LEU A 28 -10.96 30.12 52.16
CA LEU A 28 -12.15 30.16 53.01
C LEU A 28 -13.37 30.77 52.30
N ALA A 29 -13.16 31.74 51.41
CA ALA A 29 -14.20 32.29 50.56
C ALA A 29 -14.68 31.27 49.50
N GLU A 30 -13.77 30.54 48.86
CA GLU A 30 -14.10 29.49 47.88
C GLU A 30 -14.86 28.32 48.50
N SER A 31 -14.53 27.95 49.74
CA SER A 31 -15.24 26.93 50.51
C SER A 31 -16.57 27.40 51.11
N GLY A 32 -16.94 28.67 50.93
CA GLY A 32 -18.20 29.24 51.39
C GLY A 32 -18.25 29.54 52.90
N GLN A 33 -17.12 29.44 53.61
CA GLN A 33 -17.04 29.75 55.04
C GLN A 33 -16.88 31.25 55.31
N VAL A 34 -16.42 32.02 54.31
CA VAL A 34 -16.39 33.48 54.31
C VAL A 34 -17.38 33.97 53.25
N THR A 35 -18.29 34.84 53.66
CA THR A 35 -19.30 35.44 52.79
C THR A 35 -19.04 36.94 52.67
N PRO A 36 -19.64 37.64 51.69
CA PRO A 36 -19.51 39.10 51.59
C PRO A 36 -19.95 39.86 52.85
N ALA A 37 -20.84 39.27 53.65
CA ALA A 37 -21.33 39.81 54.92
C ALA A 37 -20.38 39.54 56.12
N THR A 38 -19.36 38.69 55.96
CA THR A 38 -18.38 38.42 57.01
C THR A 38 -17.61 39.69 57.34
N LEU A 39 -17.41 39.95 58.65
CA LEU A 39 -16.72 41.13 59.14
C LEU A 39 -15.22 40.84 59.23
N PHE A 40 -14.39 41.77 58.76
CA PHE A 40 -12.95 41.74 59.00
C PHE A 40 -12.51 42.94 59.85
N TYR A 41 -11.45 42.76 60.62
CA TYR A 41 -10.89 43.84 61.43
C TYR A 41 -10.04 44.77 60.57
N ASP A 42 -10.40 46.05 60.48
CA ASP A 42 -9.61 47.07 59.81
C ASP A 42 -8.67 47.75 60.81
N ALA A 43 -7.37 47.52 60.66
CA ALA A 43 -6.34 48.07 61.53
C ALA A 43 -6.18 49.61 61.41
N THR A 44 -6.72 50.24 60.36
CA THR A 44 -6.63 51.69 60.16
C THR A 44 -7.73 52.45 60.89
N THR A 45 -8.91 51.83 61.01
CA THR A 45 -10.10 52.42 61.65
C THR A 45 -10.42 51.79 63.01
N GLU A 46 -9.69 50.74 63.40
CA GLU A 46 -9.90 49.92 64.61
C GLU A 46 -11.33 49.38 64.75
N GLN A 47 -12.01 49.15 63.62
CA GLN A 47 -13.41 48.73 63.58
C GLN A 47 -13.60 47.47 62.73
N TRP A 48 -14.64 46.72 63.07
CA TRP A 48 -15.09 45.56 62.32
C TRP A 48 -15.95 46.01 61.15
N THR A 49 -15.41 45.87 59.94
CA THR A 49 -16.08 46.31 58.71
C THR A 49 -16.46 45.08 57.88
N ALA A 50 -17.63 45.11 57.25
CA ALA A 50 -18.03 44.04 56.34
C ALA A 50 -17.13 44.01 55.11
N ILE A 51 -16.78 42.81 54.65
CA ILE A 51 -15.95 42.62 53.44
C ILE A 51 -16.60 43.31 52.23
N GLU A 52 -17.93 43.34 52.16
CA GLU A 52 -18.65 44.04 51.09
C GLU A 52 -18.39 45.55 51.03
N THR A 53 -18.17 46.20 52.17
CA THR A 53 -18.03 47.65 52.28
C THR A 53 -16.65 48.14 51.84
N ASN A 54 -15.63 47.27 51.90
CA ASN A 54 -14.29 47.60 51.42
C ASN A 54 -14.08 47.05 49.99
N ALA A 55 -14.07 47.96 49.01
CA ALA A 55 -13.95 47.62 47.59
C ALA A 55 -12.65 46.88 47.25
N GLU A 56 -11.54 47.14 47.96
CA GLU A 56 -10.25 46.49 47.71
C GLU A 56 -10.31 45.02 48.11
N VAL A 57 -10.73 44.73 49.35
CA VAL A 57 -10.83 43.36 49.90
C VAL A 57 -11.89 42.55 49.15
N ARG A 58 -13.03 43.17 48.79
CA ARG A 58 -14.07 42.55 47.97
C ARG A 58 -13.56 42.12 46.60
N SER A 59 -12.80 42.98 45.92
CA SER A 59 -12.29 42.68 44.57
C SER A 59 -11.26 41.55 44.56
N LEU A 60 -10.50 41.41 45.66
CA LEU A 60 -9.51 40.35 45.85
C LEU A 60 -10.16 38.99 46.13
N LEU A 61 -11.21 38.96 46.97
CA LEU A 61 -11.84 37.70 47.41
C LEU A 61 -12.98 37.23 46.49
N PHE A 62 -13.69 38.16 45.87
CA PHE A 62 -14.86 37.86 45.04
C PHE A 62 -14.79 38.59 43.69
N PRO A 63 -13.85 38.23 42.80
CA PRO A 63 -13.76 38.83 41.47
C PRO A 63 -15.01 38.50 40.64
N GLU A 64 -15.54 39.48 39.90
CA GLU A 64 -16.71 39.29 39.03
C GLU A 64 -16.39 38.28 37.92
N LYS A 65 -16.92 37.05 38.04
CA LYS A 65 -16.69 35.97 37.07
C LYS A 65 -17.33 36.32 35.72
N LYS A 66 -16.51 36.81 34.78
CA LYS A 66 -16.91 37.06 33.40
C LYS A 66 -17.25 35.73 32.71
N LYS A 67 -18.53 35.50 32.39
CA LYS A 67 -18.98 34.34 31.61
C LYS A 67 -18.28 34.32 30.25
N LEU A 68 -17.35 33.40 30.05
CA LEU A 68 -16.80 33.09 28.73
C LEU A 68 -17.83 32.27 27.96
N SER A 69 -18.45 32.84 26.94
CA SER A 69 -19.28 32.10 25.98
C SER A 69 -18.38 31.51 24.90
N VAL A 70 -18.38 30.18 24.78
CA VAL A 70 -17.72 29.49 23.66
C VAL A 70 -18.52 29.80 22.39
N ARG A 71 -17.87 30.38 21.37
CA ARG A 71 -18.51 30.65 20.08
C ARG A 71 -19.02 29.36 19.46
N ALA A 72 -20.24 29.39 18.92
CA ALA A 72 -20.92 28.25 18.33
C ALA A 72 -20.06 27.58 17.24
N LYS A 73 -20.10 26.24 17.24
CA LYS A 73 -19.39 25.30 16.37
C LYS A 73 -19.14 25.87 14.97
N GLN A 74 -17.87 26.16 14.65
CA GLN A 74 -17.43 26.16 13.27
C GLN A 74 -17.69 24.75 12.72
N GLN A 75 -18.45 24.65 11.62
CA GLN A 75 -18.58 23.39 10.88
C GLN A 75 -17.20 23.03 10.34
N LEU A 76 -16.43 22.28 11.13
CA LEU A 76 -15.26 21.58 10.67
C LEU A 76 -15.78 20.48 9.73
N ASN A 77 -15.52 20.60 8.44
CA ASN A 77 -15.73 19.50 7.50
C ASN A 77 -14.76 18.38 7.90
N THR A 78 -15.23 17.46 8.74
CA THR A 78 -14.51 16.25 9.07
C THR A 78 -14.48 15.37 7.83
N LEU A 79 -13.30 14.89 7.44
CA LEU A 79 -13.13 13.99 6.30
C LEU A 79 -13.90 12.68 6.45
N ASN A 80 -14.20 12.29 7.69
CA ASN A 80 -15.10 11.20 8.02
C ASN A 80 -16.50 11.78 8.24
N GLN A 81 -17.28 11.91 7.16
CA GLN A 81 -18.72 12.13 7.28
C GLN A 81 -19.40 10.77 7.21
N GLU A 82 -20.04 10.35 8.29
CA GLU A 82 -20.90 9.17 8.25
C GLU A 82 -22.08 9.47 7.34
N GLN A 83 -22.14 8.80 6.18
CA GLN A 83 -23.29 8.89 5.31
C GLN A 83 -24.47 8.18 5.98
N ALA A 84 -25.51 8.94 6.30
CA ALA A 84 -26.69 8.46 7.04
C ALA A 84 -27.45 7.31 6.33
N ASP A 85 -27.20 7.11 5.03
CA ASP A 85 -27.80 6.05 4.21
C ASP A 85 -26.79 4.94 3.80
N ALA A 86 -25.62 4.86 4.44
CA ALA A 86 -24.67 3.80 4.15
C ALA A 86 -25.22 2.44 4.58
N ALA A 87 -25.32 1.50 3.62
CA ALA A 87 -25.77 0.14 3.89
C ALA A 87 -24.91 -0.53 4.97
N PRO A 88 -25.48 -1.42 5.82
CA PRO A 88 -24.73 -2.11 6.85
C PRO A 88 -23.52 -2.84 6.25
N ILE A 89 -22.33 -2.61 6.81
CA ILE A 89 -21.09 -3.25 6.36
C ILE A 89 -21.20 -4.75 6.64
N THR A 90 -21.18 -5.56 5.58
CA THR A 90 -21.23 -7.01 5.72
C THR A 90 -19.85 -7.58 6.05
N VAL A 91 -19.79 -8.81 6.56
CA VAL A 91 -18.50 -9.51 6.78
C VAL A 91 -17.70 -9.62 5.49
N ASN A 92 -18.37 -9.76 4.34
CA ASN A 92 -17.71 -9.77 3.04
C ASN A 92 -17.06 -8.42 2.71
N ASP A 93 -17.68 -7.31 3.10
CA ASP A 93 -17.12 -5.97 2.92
C ASP A 93 -15.93 -5.75 3.86
N MET A 94 -16.00 -6.28 5.09
CA MET A 94 -14.86 -6.28 6.03
C MET A 94 -13.67 -7.08 5.48
N LEU A 95 -13.91 -8.28 4.96
CA LEU A 95 -12.88 -9.12 4.34
C LEU A 95 -12.34 -8.48 3.06
N ALA A 96 -13.20 -7.91 2.23
CA ALA A 96 -12.80 -7.17 1.03
C ALA A 96 -11.94 -5.96 1.37
N ALA A 97 -12.25 -5.22 2.44
CA ALA A 97 -11.45 -4.10 2.90
C ALA A 97 -10.07 -4.55 3.40
N ALA A 98 -10.01 -5.66 4.15
CA ALA A 98 -8.76 -6.25 4.61
C ALA A 98 -7.87 -6.73 3.44
N GLU A 99 -8.47 -7.24 2.36
CA GLU A 99 -7.78 -7.67 1.15
C GLU A 99 -7.54 -6.55 0.11
N GLY A 100 -7.88 -5.30 0.43
CA GLY A 100 -7.71 -4.17 -0.49
C GLY A 100 -8.61 -4.24 -1.73
N ARG A 101 -9.80 -4.83 -1.64
CA ARG A 101 -10.76 -5.00 -2.75
C ARG A 101 -11.91 -3.99 -2.75
N THR A 102 -11.95 -3.03 -1.82
CA THR A 102 -12.96 -1.96 -1.81
C THR A 102 -12.51 -0.76 -2.66
N ALA A 103 -13.45 0.12 -3.01
CA ALA A 103 -13.16 1.33 -3.78
C ALA A 103 -12.06 2.20 -3.14
N ASP A 104 -12.04 2.29 -1.81
CA ASP A 104 -11.09 3.12 -1.04
C ASP A 104 -9.72 2.44 -0.80
N THR A 105 -9.62 1.13 -1.03
CA THR A 105 -8.42 0.34 -0.71
C THR A 105 -7.79 -0.34 -1.92
N LYS A 106 -8.42 -0.24 -3.10
CA LYS A 106 -7.93 -0.83 -4.36
C LYS A 106 -6.51 -0.40 -4.72
N ASP A 107 -6.17 0.86 -4.44
CA ASP A 107 -4.85 1.45 -4.73
C ASP A 107 -3.79 1.08 -3.68
N LYS A 108 -4.22 0.47 -2.57
CA LYS A 108 -3.35 0.02 -1.46
C LYS A 108 -3.04 -1.48 -1.55
N ARG A 109 -3.40 -2.15 -2.65
CA ARG A 109 -3.08 -3.56 -2.87
C ARG A 109 -1.58 -3.76 -2.96
N ASP A 110 -1.13 -4.90 -2.43
CA ASP A 110 0.25 -5.31 -2.51
C ASP A 110 0.69 -5.46 -3.99
N PRO A 111 1.66 -4.66 -4.47
CA PRO A 111 2.16 -4.77 -5.83
C PRO A 111 2.79 -6.15 -6.12
N ILE A 112 3.25 -6.88 -5.09
CA ILE A 112 3.82 -8.22 -5.23
C ILE A 112 2.78 -9.20 -5.79
N LEU A 113 1.51 -9.09 -5.39
CA LEU A 113 0.45 -9.97 -5.91
C LEU A 113 0.21 -9.74 -7.40
N ALA A 114 0.26 -8.48 -7.85
CA ALA A 114 0.12 -8.14 -9.26
C ALA A 114 1.34 -8.65 -10.07
N MET A 115 2.54 -8.49 -9.53
CA MET A 115 3.77 -9.01 -10.13
C MET A 115 3.77 -10.54 -10.21
N ALA A 116 3.28 -11.23 -9.18
CA ALA A 116 3.18 -12.69 -9.17
C ALA A 116 2.23 -13.21 -10.27
N ARG A 117 1.09 -12.53 -10.47
CA ARG A 117 0.15 -12.86 -11.56
C ARG A 117 0.76 -12.63 -12.93
N ALA A 118 1.44 -11.50 -13.12
CA ALA A 118 2.15 -11.20 -14.36
C ALA A 118 3.24 -12.25 -14.64
N ALA A 119 4.06 -12.59 -13.64
CA ALA A 119 5.08 -13.63 -13.75
C ALA A 119 4.49 -15.01 -14.07
N ALA A 120 3.33 -15.36 -13.50
CA ALA A 120 2.65 -16.61 -13.81
C ALA A 120 2.20 -16.68 -15.28
N ILE A 121 1.60 -15.60 -15.81
CA ILE A 121 1.22 -15.51 -17.22
C ILE A 121 2.45 -15.61 -18.11
N GLY A 122 3.54 -14.89 -17.78
CA GLY A 122 4.80 -14.95 -18.51
C GLY A 122 5.38 -16.36 -18.55
N ARG A 123 5.41 -17.05 -17.41
CA ARG A 123 5.90 -18.44 -17.32
C ARG A 123 5.08 -19.39 -18.21
N TRP A 124 3.76 -19.36 -18.10
CA TRP A 124 2.89 -20.23 -18.91
C TRP A 124 3.01 -19.93 -20.40
N SER A 125 3.13 -18.65 -20.76
CA SER A 125 3.34 -18.24 -22.15
C SER A 125 4.68 -18.71 -22.70
N ALA A 126 5.75 -18.63 -21.91
CA ALA A 126 7.07 -19.15 -22.27
C ALA A 126 7.04 -20.67 -22.46
N ILE A 127 6.33 -21.42 -21.62
CA ILE A 127 6.14 -22.87 -21.77
C ILE A 127 5.47 -23.18 -23.11
N VAL A 128 4.34 -22.53 -23.41
CA VAL A 128 3.62 -22.75 -24.68
C VAL A 128 4.50 -22.39 -25.88
N ALA A 129 5.20 -21.26 -25.81
CA ALA A 129 6.13 -20.82 -26.85
C ALA A 129 7.25 -21.84 -27.12
N LEU A 130 7.87 -22.40 -26.07
CA LEU A 130 8.92 -23.42 -26.20
C LEU A 130 8.37 -24.73 -26.78
N VAL A 131 7.16 -25.14 -26.41
CA VAL A 131 6.51 -26.32 -26.99
C VAL A 131 6.22 -26.12 -28.49
N LEU A 132 5.76 -24.93 -28.87
CA LEU A 132 5.53 -24.59 -30.27
C LEU A 132 6.84 -24.55 -31.07
N ALA A 133 7.89 -23.94 -30.50
CA ALA A 133 9.22 -23.93 -31.10
C ALA A 133 9.74 -25.36 -31.32
N ALA A 134 9.67 -26.20 -30.29
CA ALA A 134 10.06 -27.61 -30.39
C ALA A 134 9.27 -28.38 -31.45
N ALA A 135 7.96 -28.13 -31.56
CA ALA A 135 7.13 -28.74 -32.59
C ALA A 135 7.62 -28.35 -33.99
N GLY A 136 7.86 -27.06 -34.23
CA GLY A 136 8.37 -26.55 -35.51
C GLY A 136 9.75 -27.10 -35.88
N GLU A 137 10.60 -27.34 -34.89
CA GLU A 137 11.98 -27.79 -35.11
C GLU A 137 12.12 -29.31 -35.23
N MET A 138 11.28 -30.08 -34.54
CA MET A 138 11.39 -31.54 -34.48
C MET A 138 10.49 -32.26 -35.49
N LEU A 139 9.27 -31.76 -35.72
CA LEU A 139 8.30 -32.48 -36.56
C LEU A 139 8.69 -32.60 -38.05
N PRO A 140 9.36 -31.62 -38.69
CA PRO A 140 9.87 -31.81 -40.05
C PRO A 140 10.89 -32.95 -40.17
N ALA A 141 11.47 -33.38 -39.05
CA ALA A 141 12.55 -34.35 -38.92
C ALA A 141 12.11 -35.70 -38.32
N THR A 142 10.82 -36.05 -38.44
CA THR A 142 10.25 -37.27 -37.84
C THR A 142 10.97 -38.56 -38.24
N GLU A 143 11.46 -38.68 -39.47
CA GLU A 143 12.25 -39.84 -39.90
C GLU A 143 13.57 -40.00 -39.12
N ALA A 144 14.26 -38.91 -38.85
CA ALA A 144 15.50 -38.95 -38.07
C ALA A 144 15.21 -39.36 -36.63
N ILE A 145 14.14 -38.82 -36.03
CA ILE A 145 13.71 -39.11 -34.65
C ILE A 145 13.27 -40.57 -34.51
N THR A 146 12.39 -41.04 -35.39
CA THR A 146 11.84 -42.42 -35.33
C THR A 146 12.90 -43.48 -35.62
N SER A 147 13.88 -43.17 -36.46
CA SER A 147 14.98 -44.10 -36.76
C SER A 147 15.93 -44.33 -35.59
N MET A 148 15.93 -43.46 -34.56
CA MET A 148 16.85 -43.49 -33.41
C MET A 148 18.33 -43.57 -33.80
N ALA A 149 18.67 -43.21 -35.04
CA ALA A 149 20.02 -43.22 -35.54
C ALA A 149 20.73 -41.92 -35.14
N VAL A 150 21.71 -42.02 -34.25
CA VAL A 150 22.49 -40.87 -33.74
C VAL A 150 23.08 -40.03 -34.89
N SER A 151 23.56 -40.68 -35.95
CA SER A 151 24.11 -40.00 -37.13
C SER A 151 23.07 -39.13 -37.87
N LYS A 152 21.81 -39.57 -37.96
CA LYS A 152 20.74 -38.80 -38.62
C LYS A 152 20.29 -37.62 -37.76
N ILE A 153 20.23 -37.80 -36.44
CA ILE A 153 19.88 -36.74 -35.50
C ILE A 153 20.96 -35.64 -35.49
N LEU A 154 22.25 -36.02 -35.48
CA LEU A 154 23.35 -35.06 -35.54
C LEU A 154 23.42 -34.28 -36.86
N ALA A 155 22.93 -34.88 -37.95
CA ALA A 155 22.82 -34.20 -39.25
C ALA A 155 21.69 -33.16 -39.30
N GLN A 156 20.81 -33.10 -38.28
CA GLN A 156 19.68 -32.20 -38.21
C GLN A 156 19.72 -31.36 -36.92
N PRO A 157 20.51 -30.27 -36.88
CA PRO A 157 20.73 -29.47 -35.68
C PRO A 157 19.45 -28.93 -35.03
N LEU A 158 18.39 -28.69 -35.83
CA LEU A 158 17.09 -28.25 -35.32
C LEU A 158 16.43 -29.27 -34.38
N VAL A 159 16.61 -30.57 -34.61
CA VAL A 159 16.07 -31.61 -33.72
C VAL A 159 16.66 -31.50 -32.32
N ILE A 160 17.97 -31.21 -32.24
CA ILE A 160 18.67 -31.02 -30.97
C ILE A 160 18.15 -29.77 -30.27
N LEU A 161 17.92 -28.69 -31.03
CA LEU A 161 17.37 -27.44 -30.49
C LEU A 161 15.95 -27.64 -29.95
N GLY A 162 15.09 -28.36 -30.67
CA GLY A 162 13.74 -28.64 -30.22
C GLY A 162 13.69 -29.56 -28.99
N ALA A 163 14.63 -30.49 -28.88
CA ALA A 163 14.79 -31.31 -27.67
C ALA A 163 15.20 -30.45 -26.45
N ILE A 164 16.08 -29.46 -26.65
CA ILE A 164 16.44 -28.48 -25.61
C ILE A 164 15.21 -27.64 -25.22
N ASP A 165 14.39 -27.24 -26.18
CA ASP A 165 13.17 -26.46 -25.91
C ASP A 165 12.15 -27.25 -25.10
N LEU A 166 11.95 -28.53 -25.39
CA LEU A 166 11.13 -29.42 -24.57
C LEU A 166 11.68 -29.57 -23.15
N LEU A 167 12.99 -29.75 -23.02
CA LEU A 167 13.63 -29.82 -21.70
C LEU A 167 13.40 -28.53 -20.90
N LEU A 168 13.61 -27.38 -21.51
CA LEU A 168 13.35 -26.07 -20.89
C LEU A 168 11.88 -25.91 -20.52
N ALA A 169 10.96 -26.30 -21.40
CA ALA A 169 9.52 -26.25 -21.12
C ALA A 169 9.16 -27.12 -19.90
N VAL A 170 9.69 -28.34 -19.81
CA VAL A 170 9.47 -29.23 -18.65
C VAL A 170 10.03 -28.61 -17.37
N MET A 171 11.24 -28.06 -17.40
CA MET A 171 11.82 -27.38 -16.24
C MET A 171 10.96 -26.19 -15.78
N LEU A 172 10.40 -25.43 -16.72
CA LEU A 172 9.49 -24.32 -16.41
C LEU A 172 8.14 -24.79 -15.84
N VAL A 173 7.59 -25.89 -16.34
CA VAL A 173 6.38 -26.53 -15.80
C VAL A 173 6.60 -26.95 -14.34
N LEU A 174 7.77 -27.55 -14.05
CA LEU A 174 8.19 -27.92 -12.69
C LEU A 174 8.48 -26.70 -11.78
N GLY A 175 8.46 -25.49 -12.32
CA GLY A 175 8.66 -24.25 -11.57
C GLY A 175 10.13 -23.92 -11.30
N VAL A 176 11.06 -24.51 -12.04
CA VAL A 176 12.50 -24.23 -11.91
C VAL A 176 12.81 -22.88 -12.56
N VAL A 177 12.63 -21.79 -11.82
CA VAL A 177 12.82 -20.41 -12.35
C VAL A 177 14.28 -20.07 -12.63
N SER A 178 15.23 -20.82 -12.03
CA SER A 178 16.66 -20.65 -12.24
C SER A 178 17.12 -20.95 -13.68
N VAL A 179 16.29 -21.60 -14.50
CA VAL A 179 16.58 -21.83 -15.93
C VAL A 179 16.27 -20.62 -16.83
N TYR A 180 15.70 -19.53 -16.31
CA TYR A 180 15.40 -18.32 -17.10
C TYR A 180 16.58 -17.76 -17.91
N PRO A 181 17.84 -17.72 -17.40
CA PRO A 181 18.99 -17.33 -18.21
C PRO A 181 19.17 -18.21 -19.46
N LEU A 182 18.91 -19.51 -19.36
CA LEU A 182 18.98 -20.43 -20.50
C LEU A 182 17.84 -20.17 -21.50
N VAL A 183 16.63 -19.89 -21.01
CA VAL A 183 15.49 -19.50 -21.87
C VAL A 183 15.78 -18.19 -22.62
N ARG A 184 16.44 -17.22 -21.96
CA ARG A 184 16.86 -15.96 -22.60
C ARG A 184 17.96 -16.19 -23.62
N PHE A 185 18.94 -17.04 -23.31
CA PHE A 185 19.96 -17.44 -24.27
C PHE A 185 19.33 -18.12 -25.49
N ARG A 186 18.36 -19.01 -25.27
CA ARG A 186 17.61 -19.68 -26.33
C ARG A 186 16.83 -18.70 -27.21
N ALA A 187 16.22 -17.67 -26.60
CA ALA A 187 15.59 -16.58 -27.33
C ALA A 187 16.61 -15.82 -28.21
N ALA A 188 17.79 -15.51 -27.67
CA ALA A 188 18.87 -14.89 -28.45
C ALA A 188 19.36 -15.79 -29.59
N LEU A 189 19.42 -17.11 -29.36
CA LEU A 189 19.75 -18.10 -30.38
C LEU A 189 18.67 -18.17 -31.47
N GLY A 190 17.38 -18.09 -31.12
CA GLY A 190 16.29 -18.01 -32.10
C GLY A 190 16.41 -16.78 -33.00
N LEU A 191 16.68 -15.61 -32.41
CA LEU A 191 16.90 -14.38 -33.16
C LEU A 191 18.17 -14.46 -34.03
N GLY A 192 19.25 -15.01 -33.48
CA GLY A 192 20.53 -15.13 -34.17
C GLY A 192 20.52 -16.20 -35.26
N PHE A 193 20.43 -17.47 -34.88
CA PHE A 193 20.56 -18.62 -35.78
C PHE A 193 19.37 -18.75 -36.75
N LEU A 194 18.15 -18.91 -36.23
CA LEU A 194 16.96 -19.07 -37.08
C LEU A 194 16.63 -17.79 -37.84
N GLY A 195 16.73 -16.63 -37.18
CA GLY A 195 16.56 -15.34 -37.83
C GLY A 195 17.54 -15.15 -38.99
N PHE A 196 18.81 -15.51 -38.82
CA PHE A 196 19.80 -15.46 -39.90
C PHE A 196 19.46 -16.42 -41.05
N ILE A 197 19.00 -17.64 -40.76
CA ILE A 197 18.56 -18.59 -41.80
C ILE A 197 17.42 -18.00 -42.64
N PHE A 198 16.35 -17.49 -42.02
CA PHE A 198 15.24 -16.90 -42.77
C PHE A 198 15.65 -15.65 -43.55
N TRP A 199 16.53 -14.83 -42.98
CA TRP A 199 17.04 -13.64 -43.66
C TRP A 199 17.86 -14.00 -44.90
N THR A 200 18.81 -14.93 -44.78
CA THR A 200 19.64 -15.37 -45.92
C THR A 200 18.84 -16.07 -47.01
N GLN A 201 17.72 -16.69 -46.67
CA GLN A 201 16.79 -17.30 -47.62
C GLN A 201 15.79 -16.29 -48.23
N GLY A 202 15.87 -15.00 -47.87
CA GLY A 202 14.96 -13.96 -48.36
C GLY A 202 13.52 -14.07 -47.83
N GLN A 203 13.30 -14.87 -46.77
CA GLN A 203 11.98 -15.12 -46.20
C GLN A 203 11.65 -14.08 -45.13
N ALA A 204 11.17 -12.91 -45.57
CA ALA A 204 10.91 -11.76 -44.69
C ALA A 204 9.86 -12.05 -43.60
N LEU A 205 8.79 -12.77 -43.94
CA LEU A 205 7.69 -13.01 -42.99
C LEU A 205 8.08 -13.98 -41.85
N PRO A 206 8.66 -15.18 -42.13
CA PRO A 206 9.23 -16.03 -41.09
C PRO A 206 10.34 -15.36 -40.28
N PHE A 207 11.16 -14.51 -40.91
CA PHE A 207 12.18 -13.73 -40.20
C PHE A 207 11.56 -12.78 -39.15
N LEU A 208 10.55 -12.00 -39.54
CA LEU A 208 9.85 -11.10 -38.63
C LEU A 208 9.14 -11.87 -37.51
N ALA A 209 8.48 -12.98 -37.85
CA ALA A 209 7.81 -13.82 -36.87
C ALA A 209 8.79 -14.44 -35.86
N CYS A 210 9.94 -14.94 -36.32
CA CYS A 210 11.00 -15.49 -35.46
C CYS A 210 11.62 -14.42 -34.55
N THR A 211 11.82 -13.21 -35.08
CA THR A 211 12.31 -12.06 -34.31
C THR A 211 11.31 -11.67 -33.23
N ALA A 212 10.04 -11.51 -33.59
CA ALA A 212 8.96 -11.23 -32.65
C ALA A 212 8.83 -12.32 -31.57
N ALA A 213 8.89 -13.60 -31.97
CA ALA A 213 8.83 -14.73 -31.06
C ALA A 213 9.96 -14.71 -30.03
N SER A 214 11.18 -14.43 -30.50
CA SER A 214 12.38 -14.36 -29.67
C SER A 214 12.32 -13.20 -28.68
N VAL A 215 11.93 -12.00 -29.14
CA VAL A 215 11.73 -10.84 -28.25
C VAL A 215 10.62 -11.10 -27.23
N GLY A 216 9.52 -11.71 -27.66
CA GLY A 216 8.42 -12.10 -26.79
C GLY A 216 8.84 -13.11 -25.73
N LEU A 217 9.58 -14.15 -26.11
CA LEU A 217 10.06 -15.17 -25.18
C LEU A 217 11.01 -14.56 -24.14
N PHE A 218 11.92 -13.68 -24.57
CA PHE A 218 12.77 -12.93 -23.65
C PHE A 218 11.93 -12.07 -22.68
N GLY A 219 10.96 -11.31 -23.21
CA GLY A 219 10.07 -10.45 -22.44
C GLY A 219 9.26 -11.22 -21.39
N CYS A 220 8.80 -12.44 -21.70
CA CYS A 220 8.08 -13.32 -20.78
C CYS A 220 8.91 -13.69 -19.53
N THR A 221 10.23 -13.64 -19.60
CA THR A 221 11.13 -13.98 -18.48
C THR A 221 11.62 -12.78 -17.67
N VAL A 222 11.35 -11.55 -18.12
CA VAL A 222 11.88 -10.31 -17.50
C VAL A 222 10.77 -9.37 -17.04
N ALA A 223 9.65 -9.31 -17.77
CA ALA A 223 8.57 -8.40 -17.45
C ALA A 223 7.84 -8.82 -16.15
N VAL A 224 7.64 -7.85 -15.25
CA VAL A 224 6.93 -8.01 -13.97
C VAL A 224 5.59 -7.26 -13.93
N SER A 225 5.24 -6.57 -15.02
CA SER A 225 3.98 -5.85 -15.17
C SER A 225 3.07 -6.54 -16.18
N LEU A 226 1.76 -6.48 -15.93
CA LEU A 226 0.77 -7.26 -16.69
C LEU A 226 0.77 -6.91 -18.19
N LEU A 227 0.77 -5.63 -18.53
CA LEU A 227 0.67 -5.19 -19.92
C LEU A 227 1.88 -5.62 -20.77
N PRO A 228 3.14 -5.37 -20.36
CA PRO A 228 4.30 -5.89 -21.08
C PRO A 228 4.34 -7.42 -21.18
N VAL A 229 3.92 -8.14 -20.12
CA VAL A 229 3.81 -9.60 -20.18
C VAL A 229 2.80 -10.06 -21.23
N LEU A 230 1.64 -9.43 -21.33
CA LEU A 230 0.62 -9.80 -22.32
C LEU A 230 1.11 -9.57 -23.74
N ILE A 231 1.79 -8.44 -24.00
CA ILE A 231 2.40 -8.17 -25.30
C ILE A 231 3.48 -9.21 -25.61
N ALA A 232 4.36 -9.49 -24.65
CA ALA A 232 5.41 -10.49 -24.80
C ALA A 232 4.85 -11.90 -25.06
N ALA A 233 3.76 -12.27 -24.38
CA ALA A 233 3.08 -13.54 -24.54
C ALA A 233 2.49 -13.70 -25.95
N VAL A 234 1.80 -12.68 -26.45
CA VAL A 234 1.23 -12.70 -27.81
C VAL A 234 2.35 -12.81 -28.86
N LEU A 235 3.43 -12.04 -28.71
CA LEU A 235 4.56 -12.11 -29.63
C LEU A 235 5.25 -13.48 -29.60
N ALA A 236 5.47 -14.04 -28.40
CA ALA A 236 6.12 -15.34 -28.23
C ALA A 236 5.28 -16.47 -28.84
N VAL A 237 4.03 -16.61 -28.39
CA VAL A 237 3.14 -17.70 -28.80
C VAL A 237 2.76 -17.54 -30.27
N GLY A 238 2.34 -16.35 -30.70
CA GLY A 238 1.95 -16.09 -32.08
C GLY A 238 3.12 -16.25 -33.06
N GLY A 239 4.29 -15.73 -32.70
CA GLY A 239 5.49 -15.84 -33.52
C GLY A 239 5.98 -17.28 -33.68
N PHE A 240 6.10 -18.04 -32.58
CA PHE A 240 6.51 -19.45 -32.67
C PHE A 240 5.45 -20.34 -33.30
N ALA A 241 4.15 -20.08 -33.09
CA ALA A 241 3.09 -20.79 -33.81
C ALA A 241 3.22 -20.59 -35.32
N PHE A 242 3.43 -19.35 -35.76
CA PHE A 242 3.62 -19.05 -37.18
C PHE A 242 4.86 -19.74 -37.75
N VAL A 243 6.01 -19.63 -37.07
CA VAL A 243 7.26 -20.27 -37.52
C VAL A 243 7.10 -21.79 -37.56
N ALA A 244 6.45 -22.39 -36.58
CA ALA A 244 6.22 -23.84 -36.56
C ALA A 244 5.34 -24.28 -37.73
N LEU A 245 4.25 -23.56 -38.02
CA LEU A 245 3.40 -23.85 -39.16
C LEU A 245 4.15 -23.70 -40.49
N HIS A 246 4.99 -22.67 -40.63
CA HIS A 246 5.79 -22.43 -41.83
C HIS A 246 6.85 -23.51 -42.07
N LEU A 247 7.46 -24.05 -41.01
CA LEU A 247 8.43 -25.15 -41.14
C LEU A 247 7.77 -26.51 -41.42
N LEU A 248 6.48 -26.64 -41.10
CA LEU A 248 5.69 -27.86 -41.30
C LEU A 248 5.04 -27.94 -42.69
N SER A 249 4.89 -26.82 -43.40
CA SER A 249 4.28 -26.72 -44.73
C SER A 249 5.30 -26.91 -45.85
#